data_AF-A0A924VW42-F1
#
_entry.id   AF-A0A924VW42-F1
#
_cell.length_a   1.000
_cell.length_b   1.000
_cell.length_c   1.000
_cell.angle_alpha   90.00
_cell.angle_beta   90.00
_cell.angle_gamma   90.00
#
_symmetry.space_group_name_H-M   'P 1'
#
loop_
_entity.id
_entity.type
_entity.pdbx_description
1 polymer ?
#
loop_
_entity_poly.entity_id
_entity_poly.type
_entity_poly.pdbx_seq_one_letter_code
_entity_poly.pdbx_strand_id
1 'polypeptide(L)'
;MQIFLAKTAGFCFGVNRAVEAVYDHAKSGSHKTVTLGPIIHNQEVVNDLMSKGIGIVNALHEIDDPEVTVILRTHGVGKKIYEILKERNLQYEDLACPFVKKIHHIVERHFKDGWQIVIIGDALHPEIIGINGWCEHQAVILNNIEDCKLFPSFEPQKRTCVVAQTTINREKWDFVTNFLKNTCTNIEFFDTICSATNERQTEAAEIAKKVDVMFVVGDKNSSNTGKLFEICKKHCEKSFLFDTAKEMPVLDLSNFSVGITAGASTPASIIKEVIETMEEQLGQEGQELSFADLFENSLVILNTGEVVTGTVIRVTETEVFVDLGFKSDGLIRAGELTDDPAIRPKDFVQLGDKIEVFVIRVDDGEGNVLLSKKKVDAIKGWKDV
;
A
#
# COMPACT_ATOMS: atom_id res chain seq x y z
N MET A 1 18.39 -26.41 2.95
CA MET A 1 18.02 -24.99 2.86
C MET A 1 16.58 -24.80 3.30
N GLN A 2 16.29 -23.75 4.09
CA GLN A 2 14.92 -23.32 4.39
C GLN A 2 14.68 -21.97 3.71
N ILE A 3 13.62 -21.87 2.91
CA ILE A 3 13.17 -20.62 2.29
C ILE A 3 12.02 -20.07 3.12
N PHE A 4 12.12 -18.79 3.49
CA PHE A 4 11.08 -18.04 4.17
C PHE A 4 10.58 -16.95 3.24
N LEU A 5 9.44 -17.17 2.59
CA LEU A 5 8.80 -16.17 1.77
C LEU A 5 7.83 -15.35 2.62
N ALA A 6 7.97 -14.03 2.57
CA ALA A 6 7.03 -13.11 3.20
C ALA A 6 5.66 -13.25 2.54
N LYS A 7 4.61 -13.45 3.33
CA LYS A 7 3.23 -13.57 2.86
C LYS A 7 2.75 -12.26 2.22
N THR A 8 3.28 -11.15 2.70
CA THR A 8 2.96 -9.80 2.22
C THR A 8 3.78 -9.37 1.00
N ALA A 9 4.62 -10.25 0.45
CA ALA A 9 5.49 -9.96 -0.68
C ALA A 9 4.70 -9.59 -1.94
N GLY A 10 5.11 -8.50 -2.58
CA GLY A 10 4.57 -8.05 -3.85
C GLY A 10 3.39 -7.09 -3.70
N PHE A 11 2.61 -6.97 -4.79
CA PHE A 11 1.55 -5.99 -4.94
C PHE A 11 0.66 -5.85 -3.70
N CYS A 12 0.56 -4.63 -3.18
CA CYS A 12 -0.53 -4.29 -2.27
C CYS A 12 -1.83 -4.11 -3.05
N PHE A 13 -2.96 -4.11 -2.34
CA PHE A 13 -4.27 -3.88 -2.95
C PHE A 13 -4.34 -2.61 -3.81
N GLY A 14 -3.85 -1.48 -3.30
CA GLY A 14 -3.90 -0.19 -4.02
C GLY A 14 -3.12 -0.21 -5.33
N VAL A 15 -2.00 -0.95 -5.36
CA VAL A 15 -1.21 -1.17 -6.58
C VAL A 15 -1.93 -2.14 -7.52
N ASN A 16 -2.42 -3.28 -7.00
CA ASN A 16 -3.09 -4.29 -7.81
C ASN A 16 -4.28 -3.70 -8.58
N ARG A 17 -5.16 -3.00 -7.87
CA ARG A 17 -6.33 -2.32 -8.45
C ARG A 17 -5.95 -1.34 -9.54
N ALA A 18 -4.91 -0.52 -9.30
CA ALA A 18 -4.50 0.50 -10.25
C ALA A 18 -3.86 -0.11 -11.51
N VAL A 19 -3.04 -1.15 -11.34
CA VAL A 19 -2.40 -1.85 -12.45
C VAL A 19 -3.43 -2.58 -13.30
N GLU A 20 -4.37 -3.30 -12.68
CA GLU A 20 -5.46 -4.00 -13.37
C GLU A 20 -6.33 -3.03 -14.18
N ALA A 21 -6.74 -1.90 -13.58
CA ALA A 21 -7.52 -0.88 -14.28
C ALA A 21 -6.80 -0.36 -15.53
N VAL A 22 -5.50 -0.08 -15.45
CA VAL A 22 -4.72 0.41 -16.60
C VAL A 22 -4.56 -0.69 -17.67
N TYR A 23 -4.41 -1.95 -17.27
CA TYR A 23 -4.41 -3.07 -18.21
C TYR A 23 -5.76 -3.21 -18.93
N ASP A 24 -6.88 -2.96 -18.25
CA ASP A 24 -8.19 -3.01 -18.88
C ASP A 24 -8.40 -1.84 -19.87
N HIS A 25 -7.88 -0.65 -19.57
CA HIS A 25 -7.76 0.43 -20.57
C HIS A 25 -6.98 -0.02 -21.80
N ALA A 26 -5.82 -0.64 -21.60
CA ALA A 26 -4.98 -1.12 -22.69
C ALA A 26 -5.71 -2.16 -23.58
N LYS A 27 -6.53 -3.04 -22.98
CA LYS A 27 -7.33 -4.03 -23.72
C LYS A 27 -8.51 -3.42 -24.46
N SER A 28 -9.16 -2.42 -23.88
CA SER A 28 -10.39 -1.83 -24.42
C SER A 28 -10.17 -1.15 -25.77
N GLY A 29 -8.98 -0.60 -26.01
CA GLY A 29 -8.59 0.04 -27.27
C GLY A 29 -9.43 1.27 -27.66
N SER A 30 -10.34 1.72 -26.78
CA SER A 30 -11.40 2.68 -27.14
C SER A 30 -10.90 4.12 -27.22
N HIS A 31 -9.84 4.50 -26.49
CA HIS A 31 -9.26 5.85 -26.52
C HIS A 31 -7.75 5.81 -26.22
N LYS A 32 -7.01 6.81 -26.71
CA LYS A 32 -5.62 7.02 -26.30
C LYS A 32 -5.60 7.28 -24.79
N THR A 33 -4.85 6.47 -24.06
CA THR A 33 -4.78 6.55 -22.61
C THR A 33 -3.37 6.92 -22.20
N VAL A 34 -3.24 7.88 -21.28
CA VAL A 34 -1.94 8.28 -20.72
C VAL A 34 -1.99 8.28 -19.21
N THR A 35 -0.88 7.91 -18.57
CA THR A 35 -0.69 8.05 -17.13
C THR A 35 0.03 9.36 -16.81
N LEU A 36 -0.41 10.08 -15.78
CA LEU A 36 0.29 11.28 -15.29
C LEU A 36 1.43 10.85 -14.35
N GLY A 37 2.61 10.67 -14.94
CA GLY A 37 3.75 9.98 -14.37
C GLY A 37 3.55 8.46 -14.31
N PRO A 38 4.58 7.70 -13.89
CA PRO A 38 4.46 6.25 -13.74
C PRO A 38 3.31 5.85 -12.81
N ILE A 39 2.51 4.86 -13.22
CA ILE A 39 1.38 4.36 -12.43
C ILE A 39 1.82 3.85 -11.05
N ILE A 40 2.97 3.18 -11.03
CA ILE A 40 3.68 2.66 -9.85
C ILE A 40 5.19 2.81 -10.05
N HIS A 41 5.95 2.65 -8.96
CA HIS A 41 7.42 2.56 -9.00
C HIS A 41 7.87 1.12 -9.31
N ASN A 42 7.69 0.70 -10.56
CA ASN A 42 8.21 -0.55 -11.11
C ASN A 42 8.40 -0.41 -12.63
N GLN A 43 9.64 -0.41 -13.08
CA GLN A 43 9.97 -0.14 -14.49
C GLN A 43 9.47 -1.23 -15.45
N GLU A 44 9.40 -2.48 -15.02
CA GLU A 44 8.95 -3.59 -15.86
C GLU A 44 7.46 -3.48 -16.19
N VAL A 45 6.63 -3.22 -15.18
CA VAL A 45 5.18 -2.97 -15.36
C VAL A 45 4.96 -1.75 -16.24
N VAL A 46 5.73 -0.68 -16.01
CA VAL A 46 5.65 0.56 -16.80
C VAL A 46 6.00 0.29 -18.26
N ASN A 47 7.07 -0.47 -18.53
CA ASN A 47 7.48 -0.84 -19.89
C ASN A 47 6.45 -1.74 -20.58
N ASP A 48 5.88 -2.71 -19.87
CA ASP A 48 4.85 -3.59 -20.42
C ASP A 48 3.59 -2.79 -20.79
N LEU A 49 3.12 -1.89 -19.92
CA LEU A 49 1.99 -1.00 -20.23
C LEU A 49 2.25 -0.10 -21.45
N MET A 50 3.45 0.46 -21.56
CA MET A 50 3.84 1.24 -22.76
C MET A 50 3.80 0.38 -24.02
N SER A 51 4.27 -0.87 -23.96
CA SER A 51 4.21 -1.80 -25.09
C SER A 51 2.77 -2.13 -25.53
N LYS A 52 1.81 -1.98 -24.62
CA LYS A 52 0.36 -2.16 -24.87
C LYS A 52 -0.36 -0.85 -25.20
N GLY A 53 0.38 0.23 -25.46
CA GLY A 53 -0.16 1.49 -25.97
C GLY A 53 -0.56 2.52 -24.91
N ILE A 54 -0.23 2.29 -23.63
CA ILE A 54 -0.43 3.29 -22.57
C ILE A 54 0.72 4.30 -22.59
N GLY A 55 0.41 5.57 -22.85
CA GLY A 55 1.39 6.66 -22.79
C GLY A 55 1.71 7.09 -21.36
N ILE A 56 2.79 7.84 -21.20
CA ILE A 56 3.18 8.47 -19.94
C ILE A 56 3.50 9.93 -20.23
N VAL A 57 2.90 10.84 -19.46
CA VAL A 57 3.16 12.28 -19.50
C VAL A 57 3.60 12.76 -18.13
N ASN A 58 4.49 13.75 -18.04
CA ASN A 58 4.92 14.28 -16.75
C ASN A 58 4.06 15.46 -16.29
N ALA A 59 3.41 16.14 -17.23
CA ALA A 59 2.52 17.25 -16.94
C ALA A 59 1.33 17.29 -17.91
N LEU A 60 0.20 17.82 -17.43
CA LEU A 60 -1.03 17.89 -18.24
C LEU A 60 -0.86 18.73 -19.51
N HIS A 61 0.04 19.71 -19.54
CA HIS A 61 0.27 20.55 -20.73
C HIS A 61 0.91 19.79 -21.90
N GLU A 62 1.41 18.56 -21.69
CA GLU A 62 1.91 17.67 -22.75
C GLU A 62 0.77 16.98 -23.52
N ILE A 63 -0.47 17.09 -23.03
CA ILE A 63 -1.66 16.49 -23.65
C ILE A 63 -2.33 17.55 -24.53
N ASP A 64 -2.21 17.44 -25.85
CA ASP A 64 -2.91 18.33 -26.78
C ASP A 64 -4.28 17.80 -27.22
N ASP A 65 -4.44 16.48 -27.20
CA ASP A 65 -5.61 15.75 -27.69
C ASP A 65 -6.68 15.64 -26.58
N PRO A 66 -7.85 16.30 -26.72
CA PRO A 66 -8.87 16.33 -25.68
C PRO A 66 -9.62 14.99 -25.53
N GLU A 67 -9.46 14.06 -26.47
CA GLU A 67 -10.06 12.71 -26.41
C GLU A 67 -9.18 11.72 -25.62
N VAL A 68 -8.01 12.17 -25.16
CA VAL A 68 -7.13 11.35 -24.32
C VAL A 68 -7.73 11.19 -22.92
N THR A 69 -7.77 9.95 -22.45
CA THR A 69 -8.10 9.66 -21.05
C THR A 69 -6.84 9.73 -20.19
N VAL A 70 -6.87 10.56 -19.14
CA VAL A 70 -5.77 10.73 -18.19
C VAL A 70 -5.96 9.83 -16.98
N ILE A 71 -4.98 8.98 -16.71
CA ILE A 71 -4.96 8.15 -15.50
C ILE A 71 -4.11 8.84 -14.43
N LEU A 72 -4.71 9.09 -13.26
CA LEU A 72 -4.00 9.60 -12.10
C LEU A 72 -3.43 8.44 -11.28
N ARG A 73 -2.15 8.52 -10.97
CA ARG A 73 -1.38 7.44 -10.33
C ARG A 73 -1.78 7.18 -8.87
N THR A 74 -1.40 5.99 -8.38
CA THR A 74 -1.66 5.49 -7.02
C THR A 74 -1.22 6.43 -5.89
N HIS A 75 -0.16 7.19 -6.11
CA HIS A 75 0.40 8.17 -5.17
C HIS A 75 -0.48 9.41 -4.97
N GLY A 76 -1.54 9.59 -5.76
CA GLY A 76 -2.34 10.80 -5.74
C GLY A 76 -1.66 12.00 -6.42
N VAL A 77 -2.43 13.07 -6.57
CA VAL A 77 -2.00 14.34 -7.15
C VAL A 77 -2.55 15.50 -6.32
N GLY A 78 -1.93 16.67 -6.47
CA GLY A 78 -2.38 17.90 -5.80
C GLY A 78 -3.71 18.40 -6.36
N LYS A 79 -4.47 19.13 -5.54
CA LYS A 79 -5.82 19.61 -5.86
C LYS A 79 -5.92 20.36 -7.20
N LYS A 80 -4.91 21.18 -7.52
CA LYS A 80 -4.85 21.96 -8.77
C LYS A 80 -4.86 21.11 -10.04
N ILE A 81 -4.38 19.86 -9.98
CA ILE A 81 -4.43 18.94 -11.14
C ILE A 81 -5.89 18.63 -11.51
N TYR A 82 -6.75 18.38 -10.51
CA TYR A 82 -8.18 18.16 -10.74
C TYR A 82 -8.89 19.39 -11.31
N GLU A 83 -8.50 20.59 -10.85
CA GLU A 83 -9.02 21.86 -11.38
C GLU A 83 -8.65 22.02 -12.86
N ILE A 84 -7.39 21.77 -13.23
CA ILE A 84 -6.92 21.85 -14.63
C ILE A 84 -7.64 20.81 -15.51
N LEU A 85 -7.81 19.57 -15.03
CA LEU A 85 -8.55 18.54 -15.79
C LEU A 85 -9.98 18.99 -16.10
N LYS A 86 -10.65 19.58 -15.10
CA LYS A 86 -12.02 20.10 -15.25
C LYS A 86 -12.07 21.32 -16.19
N GLU A 87 -11.16 22.28 -16.02
CA GLU A 87 -11.08 23.48 -16.87
C GLU A 87 -10.84 23.13 -18.33
N ARG A 88 -10.05 22.08 -18.59
CA ARG A 88 -9.72 21.60 -19.94
C ARG A 88 -10.69 20.55 -20.48
N ASN A 89 -11.70 20.17 -19.70
CA ASN A 89 -12.67 19.12 -20.04
C ASN A 89 -12.00 17.79 -20.46
N LEU A 90 -10.87 17.44 -19.82
CA LEU A 90 -10.17 16.18 -20.07
C LEU A 90 -10.83 15.05 -19.30
N GLN A 91 -11.06 13.92 -19.96
CA GLN A 91 -11.52 12.70 -19.29
C GLN A 91 -10.38 12.16 -18.42
N TYR A 92 -10.72 11.73 -17.20
CA TYR A 92 -9.73 11.14 -16.32
C TYR A 92 -10.30 10.02 -15.45
N GLU A 93 -9.44 9.09 -15.09
CA GLU A 93 -9.69 8.10 -14.05
C GLU A 93 -8.72 8.29 -12.88
N ASP A 94 -9.25 8.41 -11.67
CA ASP A 94 -8.46 8.63 -10.47
C ASP A 94 -8.18 7.33 -9.71
N LEU A 95 -7.03 6.73 -10.02
CA LEU A 95 -6.55 5.50 -9.39
C LEU A 95 -5.73 5.73 -8.12
N ALA A 96 -5.74 6.95 -7.55
CA ALA A 96 -5.07 7.21 -6.29
C ALA A 96 -5.55 6.24 -5.20
N CYS A 97 -4.61 5.73 -4.42
CA CYS A 97 -4.88 4.79 -3.35
C CYS A 97 -5.85 5.44 -2.35
N PRO A 98 -6.89 4.74 -1.88
CA PRO A 98 -7.86 5.33 -0.98
C PRO A 98 -7.28 5.80 0.35
N PHE A 99 -6.24 5.11 0.85
CA PHE A 99 -5.47 5.56 2.01
C PHE A 99 -4.82 6.92 1.77
N VAL A 100 -4.31 7.17 0.55
CA VAL A 100 -3.78 8.49 0.16
C VAL A 100 -4.90 9.52 0.06
N LYS A 101 -6.03 9.18 -0.56
CA LYS A 101 -7.21 10.08 -0.61
C LYS A 101 -7.67 10.47 0.80
N LYS A 102 -7.67 9.55 1.76
CA LYS A 102 -8.00 9.85 3.16
C LYS A 102 -7.09 10.93 3.74
N ILE A 103 -5.79 10.87 3.45
CA ILE A 103 -4.83 11.92 3.87
C ILE A 103 -5.17 13.26 3.22
N HIS A 104 -5.50 13.27 1.92
CA HIS A 104 -5.92 14.50 1.23
C HIS A 104 -7.12 15.17 1.92
N HIS A 105 -8.13 14.39 2.32
CA HIS A 105 -9.30 14.91 3.03
C HIS A 105 -8.96 15.44 4.42
N ILE A 106 -8.10 14.74 5.18
CA ILE A 106 -7.63 15.18 6.50
C ILE A 106 -6.92 16.53 6.34
N VAL A 107 -5.94 16.62 5.43
CA VAL A 107 -5.15 17.83 5.21
C VAL A 107 -6.02 18.99 4.74
N GLU A 108 -6.90 18.78 3.76
CA GLU A 108 -7.77 19.83 3.24
C GLU A 108 -8.70 20.39 4.33
N ARG A 109 -9.31 19.51 5.13
CA ARG A 109 -10.22 19.91 6.21
C ARG A 109 -9.51 20.77 7.25
N HIS A 110 -8.40 20.29 7.80
CA HIS A 110 -7.69 21.00 8.86
C HIS A 110 -7.08 22.32 8.35
N PHE A 111 -6.60 22.34 7.10
CA PHE A 111 -6.09 23.54 6.49
C PHE A 111 -7.18 24.61 6.32
N LYS A 112 -8.38 24.23 5.86
CA LYS A 112 -9.54 25.14 5.79
C LYS A 112 -9.96 25.69 7.15
N ASP A 113 -9.79 24.90 8.21
CA ASP A 113 -10.04 25.31 9.60
C ASP A 113 -8.92 26.19 10.19
N GLY A 114 -7.90 26.54 9.39
CA GLY A 114 -6.80 27.43 9.78
C GLY A 114 -5.68 26.76 10.59
N TRP A 115 -5.59 25.43 10.57
CA TRP A 115 -4.54 24.69 11.27
C TRP A 115 -3.23 24.70 10.48
N GLN A 116 -2.11 24.62 11.20
CA GLN A 116 -0.82 24.32 10.59
C GLN A 116 -0.78 22.85 10.19
N ILE A 117 -0.25 22.56 8.99
CA ILE A 117 -0.10 21.20 8.49
C ILE A 117 1.36 20.78 8.57
N VAL A 118 1.62 19.62 9.14
CA VAL A 118 2.92 18.95 9.13
C VAL A 118 2.77 17.61 8.43
N ILE A 119 3.66 17.33 7.48
CA ILE A 119 3.70 16.07 6.74
C ILE A 119 5.03 15.38 7.02
N ILE A 120 4.99 14.19 7.59
CA ILE A 120 6.19 13.39 7.87
C ILE A 120 6.48 12.49 6.67
N GLY A 121 7.58 12.73 5.97
CA GLY A 121 7.95 11.99 4.77
C GLY A 121 9.00 12.69 3.91
N ASP A 122 9.25 12.13 2.73
CA ASP A 122 10.22 12.68 1.78
C ASP A 122 9.56 13.77 0.92
N ALA A 123 10.08 15.01 1.03
CA ALA A 123 9.56 16.18 0.33
C ALA A 123 9.55 16.07 -1.20
N LEU A 124 10.42 15.23 -1.77
CA LEU A 124 10.50 15.02 -3.22
C LEU A 124 9.61 13.88 -3.70
N HIS A 125 8.98 13.13 -2.79
CA HIS A 125 8.17 11.98 -3.16
C HIS A 125 6.82 12.41 -3.77
N PRO A 126 6.37 11.78 -4.89
CA PRO A 126 5.07 12.01 -5.51
C PRO A 126 3.88 12.17 -4.56
N GLU A 127 3.78 11.26 -3.60
CA GLU A 127 2.72 11.24 -2.59
C GLU A 127 2.73 12.48 -1.70
N ILE A 128 3.91 12.92 -1.26
CA ILE A 128 4.05 14.10 -0.39
C ILE A 128 3.75 15.39 -1.18
N ILE A 129 4.20 15.46 -2.43
CA ILE A 129 3.86 16.55 -3.34
C ILE A 129 2.33 16.61 -3.55
N GLY A 130 1.70 15.44 -3.73
CA GLY A 130 0.26 15.27 -3.82
C GLY A 130 -0.45 15.81 -2.58
N ILE A 131 -0.12 15.30 -1.41
CA ILE A 131 -0.69 15.68 -0.11
C ILE A 131 -0.52 17.19 0.14
N ASN A 132 0.68 17.74 -0.04
CA ASN A 132 0.95 19.16 0.19
C ASN A 132 0.16 20.08 -0.77
N GLY A 133 -0.23 19.57 -1.95
CA GLY A 133 -1.12 20.26 -2.88
C GLY A 133 -2.56 20.44 -2.38
N TRP A 134 -2.96 19.80 -1.27
CA TRP A 134 -4.28 19.97 -0.64
C TRP A 134 -4.31 21.02 0.48
N CYS A 135 -3.15 21.59 0.82
CA CYS A 135 -2.99 22.71 1.73
C CYS A 135 -2.16 23.84 1.09
N GLU A 136 -2.38 24.08 -0.21
CA GLU A 136 -1.75 25.17 -0.97
C GLU A 136 -0.22 25.21 -0.89
N HIS A 137 0.42 24.04 -0.76
CA HIS A 137 1.86 23.90 -0.58
C HIS A 137 2.44 24.55 0.69
N GLN A 138 1.60 24.81 1.70
CA GLN A 138 1.99 25.48 2.95
C GLN A 138 2.39 24.52 4.07
N ALA A 139 2.36 23.20 3.87
CA ALA A 139 2.76 22.27 4.91
C ALA A 139 4.26 22.33 5.20
N VAL A 140 4.62 22.10 6.45
CA VAL A 140 6.02 21.82 6.82
C VAL A 140 6.28 20.33 6.65
N ILE A 141 7.30 20.00 5.87
CA ILE A 141 7.67 18.61 5.59
C ILE A 141 8.87 18.23 6.45
N LEU A 142 8.74 17.13 7.20
CA LEU A 142 9.78 16.62 8.08
C LEU A 142 10.17 15.21 7.67
N ASN A 143 11.42 14.99 7.27
CA ASN A 143 11.93 13.68 6.90
C ASN A 143 12.95 13.13 7.92
N ASN A 144 13.67 14.00 8.63
CA ASN A 144 14.73 13.62 9.56
C ASN A 144 14.88 14.60 10.76
N ILE A 145 15.90 14.35 11.59
CA ILE A 145 16.22 15.14 12.78
C ILE A 145 16.74 16.53 12.41
N GLU A 146 17.51 16.64 11.33
CA GLU A 146 18.02 17.92 10.84
C GLU A 146 16.88 18.86 10.41
N ASP A 147 15.85 18.33 9.75
CA ASP A 147 14.66 19.09 9.34
C ASP A 147 13.93 19.67 10.56
N CYS A 148 13.88 18.92 11.66
CA CYS A 148 13.30 19.37 12.92
C CYS A 148 14.08 20.54 13.54
N LYS A 149 15.39 20.64 13.29
CA LYS A 149 16.28 21.70 13.80
C LYS A 149 16.27 22.94 12.91
N LEU A 150 16.02 22.78 11.62
CA LEU A 150 15.99 23.87 10.63
C LEU A 150 14.64 24.61 10.58
N PHE A 151 13.70 24.26 11.46
CA PHE A 151 12.30 24.68 11.45
C PHE A 151 12.11 26.20 11.69
N PRO A 152 11.90 27.06 10.66
CA PRO A 152 11.90 28.51 10.86
C PRO A 152 10.50 29.13 11.05
N SER A 153 9.40 28.38 10.96
CA SER A 153 8.05 28.98 10.91
C SER A 153 6.97 28.20 11.68
N PHE A 154 7.33 27.47 12.74
CA PHE A 154 6.31 26.89 13.60
C PHE A 154 5.78 27.94 14.55
N GLU A 155 4.46 27.98 14.75
CA GLU A 155 3.88 28.73 15.84
C GLU A 155 3.43 27.70 16.87
N PRO A 156 4.22 27.41 17.92
CA PRO A 156 3.93 26.36 18.91
C PRO A 156 2.52 26.36 19.50
N GLN A 157 1.85 27.53 19.45
CA GLN A 157 0.53 27.78 20.00
C GLN A 157 -0.62 27.59 19.01
N LYS A 158 -0.35 27.54 17.70
CA LYS A 158 -1.39 27.26 16.70
C LYS A 158 -1.77 25.78 16.73
N ARG A 159 -3.01 25.49 16.35
CA ARG A 159 -3.47 24.11 16.18
C ARG A 159 -2.71 23.46 15.03
N THR A 160 -2.23 22.24 15.20
CA THR A 160 -1.40 21.55 14.22
C THR A 160 -1.93 20.16 13.91
N CYS A 161 -2.12 19.88 12.63
CA CYS A 161 -2.47 18.58 12.11
C CYS A 161 -1.20 17.91 11.56
N VAL A 162 -0.87 16.74 12.09
CA VAL A 162 0.31 15.96 11.68
C VAL A 162 -0.16 14.71 10.96
N VAL A 163 0.26 14.52 9.71
CA VAL A 163 0.05 13.32 8.90
C VAL A 163 1.40 12.73 8.47
N ALA A 164 1.40 11.50 8.00
CA ALA A 164 2.56 10.79 7.48
C ALA A 164 2.36 10.30 6.03
N GLN A 165 3.45 10.21 5.28
CA GLN A 165 3.48 9.40 4.06
C GLN A 165 3.11 7.95 4.41
N THR A 166 2.24 7.34 3.62
CA THR A 166 1.72 5.98 3.84
C THR A 166 2.81 4.93 3.97
N THR A 167 3.96 5.15 3.33
CA THR A 167 5.06 4.20 3.28
C THR A 167 6.18 4.47 4.30
N ILE A 168 6.14 5.50 5.17
CA ILE A 168 7.30 5.78 6.07
C ILE A 168 7.63 4.63 7.03
N ASN A 169 8.85 4.66 7.58
CA ASN A 169 9.23 3.76 8.67
C ASN A 169 8.56 4.22 9.98
N ARG A 170 8.03 3.27 10.76
CA ARG A 170 7.41 3.51 12.06
C ARG A 170 8.31 4.24 13.06
N GLU A 171 9.60 3.89 13.11
CA GLU A 171 10.57 4.54 14.00
C GLU A 171 10.68 6.05 13.72
N LYS A 172 10.57 6.43 12.44
CA LYS A 172 10.61 7.84 12.02
C LYS A 172 9.36 8.59 12.49
N TRP A 173 8.19 7.97 12.37
CA TRP A 173 6.94 8.52 12.93
C TRP A 173 7.03 8.73 14.44
N ASP A 174 7.43 7.69 15.18
CA ASP A 174 7.53 7.74 16.63
C ASP A 174 8.54 8.81 17.08
N PHE A 175 9.66 8.93 16.38
CA PHE A 175 10.65 9.96 16.66
C PHE A 175 10.10 11.39 16.45
N VAL A 176 9.56 11.68 15.26
CA VAL A 176 9.10 13.04 14.93
C VAL A 176 7.91 13.43 15.80
N THR A 177 6.98 12.51 16.06
CA THR A 177 5.83 12.78 16.92
C THR A 177 6.25 13.06 18.37
N ASN A 178 7.27 12.37 18.90
CA ASN A 178 7.83 12.66 20.21
C ASN A 178 8.51 14.03 20.27
N PHE A 179 9.23 14.43 19.21
CA PHE A 179 9.79 15.78 19.11
C PHE A 179 8.70 16.86 19.09
N LEU A 180 7.66 16.68 18.29
CA LEU A 180 6.55 17.63 18.16
C LEU A 180 5.74 17.76 19.46
N LYS A 181 5.50 16.66 20.19
CA LYS A 181 4.85 16.70 21.52
C LYS A 181 5.57 17.60 22.53
N ASN A 182 6.89 17.67 22.44
CA ASN A 182 7.70 18.50 23.34
C ASN A 182 7.80 19.96 22.88
N THR A 183 7.37 20.27 21.66
CA THR A 183 7.57 21.58 21.02
C THR A 183 6.27 22.36 20.87
N CYS A 184 5.14 21.69 20.71
CA CYS A 184 3.86 22.29 20.34
C CYS A 184 2.80 21.99 21.40
N THR A 185 1.87 22.92 21.64
CA THR A 185 0.88 22.80 22.73
C THR A 185 -0.47 22.26 22.27
N ASN A 186 -0.77 22.29 20.96
CA ASN A 186 -2.06 21.89 20.40
C ASN A 186 -1.88 21.10 19.09
N ILE A 187 -1.56 19.80 19.21
CA ILE A 187 -1.37 18.88 18.08
C ILE A 187 -2.46 17.82 18.05
N GLU A 188 -2.90 17.50 16.84
CA GLU A 188 -3.58 16.25 16.51
C GLU A 188 -2.70 15.40 15.57
N PHE A 189 -2.44 14.15 15.98
CA PHE A 189 -1.64 13.19 15.21
C PHE A 189 -2.56 12.21 14.48
N PHE A 190 -2.43 12.15 13.16
CA PHE A 190 -3.06 11.14 12.33
C PHE A 190 -1.99 10.17 11.84
N ASP A 191 -1.92 8.99 12.47
CA ASP A 191 -1.06 7.89 12.01
C ASP A 191 -1.60 7.34 10.69
N THR A 192 -1.14 7.93 9.59
CA THR A 192 -1.58 7.62 8.22
C THR A 192 -0.64 6.65 7.52
N ILE A 193 0.24 5.97 8.26
CA ILE A 193 1.02 4.84 7.74
C ILE A 193 0.04 3.71 7.40
N CYS A 194 0.15 3.18 6.18
CA CYS A 194 -0.75 2.13 5.70
C CYS A 194 -0.54 0.82 6.50
N SER A 195 -1.62 0.10 6.82
CA SER A 195 -1.54 -1.22 7.49
C SER A 195 -0.66 -2.17 6.71
N ALA A 196 -0.88 -2.23 5.39
CA ALA A 196 -0.11 -3.04 4.47
C ALA A 196 1.40 -2.71 4.48
N THR A 197 1.78 -1.45 4.78
CA THR A 197 3.19 -1.08 4.98
C THR A 197 3.70 -1.59 6.33
N ASN A 198 2.96 -1.39 7.41
CA ASN A 198 3.35 -1.84 8.75
C ASN A 198 3.52 -3.37 8.82
N GLU A 199 2.60 -4.13 8.23
CA GLU A 199 2.65 -5.59 8.18
C GLU A 199 3.87 -6.08 7.39
N ARG A 200 4.11 -5.51 6.20
CA ARG A 200 5.31 -5.83 5.39
C ARG A 200 6.60 -5.56 6.15
N GLN A 201 6.70 -4.40 6.82
CA GLN A 201 7.87 -4.01 7.60
C GLN A 201 8.09 -4.97 8.79
N THR A 202 7.01 -5.32 9.50
CA THR A 202 7.06 -6.23 10.64
C THR A 202 7.47 -7.64 10.21
N GLU A 203 6.81 -8.18 9.19
CA GLU A 203 7.10 -9.51 8.64
C GLU A 203 8.53 -9.59 8.10
N ALA A 204 8.98 -8.57 7.33
CA ALA A 204 10.36 -8.52 6.84
C ALA A 204 11.38 -8.50 7.97
N ALA A 205 11.13 -7.73 9.05
CA ALA A 205 11.99 -7.73 10.23
C ALA A 205 12.02 -9.08 10.95
N GLU A 206 10.87 -9.76 11.06
CA GLU A 206 10.77 -11.07 11.69
C GLU A 206 11.46 -12.18 10.90
N ILE A 207 11.34 -12.16 9.57
CA ILE A 207 12.06 -13.09 8.69
C ILE A 207 13.56 -12.81 8.76
N ALA A 208 13.97 -11.54 8.64
CA ALA A 208 15.38 -11.15 8.67
C ALA A 208 16.10 -11.57 9.95
N LYS A 209 15.40 -11.68 11.09
CA LYS A 209 15.97 -12.19 12.37
C LYS A 209 16.21 -13.70 12.39
N LYS A 210 15.62 -14.45 11.45
CA LYS A 210 15.63 -15.93 11.43
C LYS A 210 16.50 -16.51 10.31
N VAL A 211 16.94 -15.68 9.37
CA VAL A 211 17.62 -16.15 8.15
C VAL A 211 19.05 -15.62 8.02
N ASP A 212 19.88 -16.37 7.31
CA ASP A 212 21.27 -16.02 7.05
C ASP A 212 21.44 -15.05 5.88
N VAL A 213 20.49 -15.07 4.93
CA VAL A 213 20.48 -14.21 3.73
C VAL A 213 19.07 -13.67 3.51
N MET A 214 18.96 -12.38 3.21
CA MET A 214 17.70 -11.72 2.85
C MET A 214 17.76 -11.18 1.42
N PHE A 215 16.75 -11.54 0.63
CA PHE A 215 16.49 -10.95 -0.68
C PHE A 215 15.26 -10.04 -0.60
N VAL A 216 15.45 -8.77 -0.97
CA VAL A 216 14.39 -7.77 -1.07
C VAL A 216 14.21 -7.43 -2.54
N VAL A 217 13.11 -7.91 -3.13
CA VAL A 217 12.86 -7.82 -4.57
C VAL A 217 12.03 -6.58 -4.90
N GLY A 218 12.53 -5.73 -5.79
CA GLY A 218 11.80 -4.61 -6.35
C GLY A 218 12.64 -3.38 -6.64
N ASP A 219 12.01 -2.41 -7.31
CA ASP A 219 12.65 -1.16 -7.76
C ASP A 219 13.31 -0.40 -6.61
N LYS A 220 14.60 -0.08 -6.75
CA LYS A 220 15.37 0.76 -5.81
C LYS A 220 14.78 2.16 -5.57
N ASN A 221 14.01 2.70 -6.51
CA ASN A 221 13.34 4.00 -6.39
C ASN A 221 12.00 3.89 -5.64
N SER A 222 11.51 2.68 -5.38
CA SER A 222 10.30 2.48 -4.57
C SER A 222 10.62 2.76 -3.10
N SER A 223 9.96 3.78 -2.54
CA SER A 223 10.11 4.14 -1.13
C SER A 223 9.81 2.97 -0.18
N ASN A 224 8.82 2.13 -0.52
CA ASN A 224 8.50 0.95 0.28
C ASN A 224 9.60 -0.11 0.19
N THR A 225 10.12 -0.38 -1.01
CA THR A 225 11.18 -1.39 -1.22
C THR A 225 12.47 -0.99 -0.52
N GLY A 226 12.89 0.28 -0.66
CA GLY A 226 14.07 0.81 0.04
C GLY A 226 13.97 0.67 1.56
N LYS A 227 12.80 0.96 2.15
CA LYS A 227 12.58 0.82 3.59
C LYS A 227 12.59 -0.64 4.06
N LEU A 228 12.03 -1.57 3.27
CA LEU A 228 12.14 -2.99 3.57
C LEU A 228 13.60 -3.43 3.59
N PHE A 229 14.40 -2.99 2.61
CA PHE A 229 15.82 -3.27 2.58
C PHE A 229 16.57 -2.72 3.80
N GLU A 230 16.32 -1.46 4.19
CA GLU A 230 16.90 -0.88 5.41
C GLU A 230 16.56 -1.69 6.67
N ILE A 231 15.31 -2.14 6.80
CA ILE A 231 14.85 -2.95 7.93
C ILE A 231 15.52 -4.33 7.92
N CYS A 232 15.55 -5.01 6.79
CA CYS A 232 16.23 -6.30 6.65
C CYS A 232 17.72 -6.17 7.00
N LYS A 233 18.39 -5.12 6.51
CA LYS A 233 19.82 -4.88 6.73
C LYS A 233 20.18 -4.67 8.20
N LYS A 234 19.25 -4.14 9.02
CA LYS A 234 19.43 -4.00 10.48
C LYS A 234 19.50 -5.35 11.21
N HIS A 235 18.85 -6.38 10.67
CA HIS A 235 18.74 -7.70 11.33
C HIS A 235 19.52 -8.81 10.64
N CYS A 236 19.77 -8.68 9.34
CA CYS A 236 20.53 -9.62 8.51
C CYS A 236 21.57 -8.87 7.69
N GLU A 237 22.86 -9.04 8.02
CA GLU A 237 23.97 -8.36 7.34
C GLU A 237 24.00 -8.68 5.85
N LYS A 238 23.67 -9.92 5.46
CA LYS A 238 23.59 -10.38 4.07
C LYS A 238 22.21 -10.11 3.46
N SER A 239 21.75 -8.86 3.56
CA SER A 239 20.58 -8.37 2.83
C SER A 239 20.99 -7.80 1.47
N PHE A 240 20.25 -8.16 0.42
CA PHE A 240 20.44 -7.68 -0.96
C PHE A 240 19.13 -7.12 -1.51
N LEU A 241 19.24 -6.01 -2.25
CA LEU A 241 18.14 -5.34 -2.95
C LEU A 241 18.43 -5.40 -4.44
N PHE A 242 17.47 -5.89 -5.22
CA PHE A 242 17.58 -5.98 -6.68
C PHE A 242 16.19 -5.97 -7.33
N ASP A 243 16.13 -5.50 -8.58
CA ASP A 243 14.87 -5.29 -9.29
C ASP A 243 14.34 -6.60 -9.90
N THR A 244 15.23 -7.45 -10.46
CA THR A 244 14.87 -8.67 -11.20
C THR A 244 15.80 -9.85 -10.87
N ALA A 245 15.39 -11.08 -11.20
CA ALA A 245 16.20 -12.29 -10.98
C ALA A 245 17.58 -12.25 -11.67
N LYS A 246 17.73 -11.48 -12.75
CA LYS A 246 18.99 -11.28 -13.47
C LYS A 246 20.05 -10.55 -12.65
N GLU A 247 19.62 -9.73 -11.71
CA GLU A 247 20.48 -8.96 -10.80
C GLU A 247 20.72 -9.69 -9.48
N MET A 248 20.16 -10.88 -9.30
CA MET A 248 20.33 -11.68 -8.10
C MET A 248 21.81 -12.01 -7.89
N PRO A 249 22.36 -11.79 -6.68
CA PRO A 249 23.76 -12.07 -6.42
C PRO A 249 24.06 -13.58 -6.54
N VAL A 250 25.16 -13.90 -7.20
CA VAL A 250 25.65 -15.29 -7.29
C VAL A 250 26.29 -15.66 -5.95
N LEU A 251 25.56 -16.46 -5.16
CA LEU A 251 25.96 -16.91 -3.83
C LEU A 251 25.75 -18.42 -3.73
N ASP A 252 26.64 -19.11 -3.03
CA ASP A 252 26.36 -20.51 -2.64
C ASP A 252 25.33 -20.52 -1.50
N LEU A 253 24.08 -20.83 -1.83
CA LEU A 253 22.95 -20.85 -0.90
C LEU A 253 22.73 -22.21 -0.22
N SER A 254 23.54 -23.23 -0.55
CA SER A 254 23.32 -24.63 -0.13
C SER A 254 23.20 -24.79 1.40
N ASN A 255 23.93 -23.98 2.16
CA ASN A 255 24.00 -24.02 3.62
C ASN A 255 23.33 -22.84 4.32
N PHE A 256 22.66 -21.94 3.60
CA PHE A 256 21.99 -20.78 4.18
C PHE A 256 20.49 -21.02 4.34
N SER A 257 19.91 -20.42 5.37
CA SER A 257 18.49 -20.09 5.40
C SER A 257 18.28 -18.78 4.63
N VAL A 258 17.29 -18.75 3.73
CA VAL A 258 17.07 -17.61 2.83
C VAL A 258 15.68 -17.04 3.08
N GLY A 259 15.60 -15.73 3.32
CA GLY A 259 14.34 -15.00 3.39
C GLY A 259 14.13 -14.19 2.12
N ILE A 260 12.90 -14.18 1.61
CA ILE A 260 12.49 -13.43 0.43
C ILE A 260 11.34 -12.52 0.82
N THR A 261 11.46 -11.23 0.53
CA THR A 261 10.35 -10.27 0.59
C THR A 261 10.38 -9.41 -0.66
N ALA A 262 9.30 -8.67 -0.91
CA ALA A 262 9.21 -7.84 -2.09
C ALA A 262 8.41 -6.56 -1.82
N GLY A 263 8.77 -5.51 -2.55
CA GLY A 263 8.09 -4.22 -2.49
C GLY A 263 6.61 -4.32 -2.86
N ALA A 264 5.81 -3.38 -2.34
CA ALA A 264 4.39 -3.27 -2.65
C ALA A 264 4.07 -2.99 -4.14
N SER A 265 5.11 -2.69 -4.94
CA SER A 265 5.04 -2.44 -6.38
C SER A 265 5.71 -3.54 -7.20
N THR A 266 6.08 -4.67 -6.60
CA THR A 266 6.73 -5.79 -7.29
C THR A 266 5.70 -6.83 -7.72
N PRO A 267 5.58 -7.16 -9.01
CA PRO A 267 4.70 -8.22 -9.51
C PRO A 267 5.06 -9.60 -8.94
N ALA A 268 4.05 -10.47 -8.85
CA ALA A 268 4.24 -11.87 -8.46
C ALA A 268 5.15 -12.63 -9.45
N SER A 269 5.11 -12.30 -10.76
CA SER A 269 5.96 -12.91 -11.78
C SER A 269 7.45 -12.72 -11.48
N ILE A 270 7.87 -11.52 -11.10
CA ILE A 270 9.28 -11.24 -10.76
C ILE A 270 9.70 -12.05 -9.52
N ILE A 271 8.84 -12.14 -8.51
CA ILE A 271 9.12 -12.93 -7.30
C ILE A 271 9.26 -14.41 -7.66
N LYS A 272 8.40 -14.91 -8.56
CA LYS A 272 8.45 -16.27 -9.08
C LYS A 272 9.78 -16.56 -9.79
N GLU A 273 10.18 -15.70 -10.72
CA GLU A 273 11.45 -15.83 -11.45
C GLU A 273 12.65 -15.87 -10.51
N VAL A 274 12.63 -15.09 -9.43
CA VAL A 274 13.69 -15.11 -8.40
C VAL A 274 13.73 -16.46 -7.68
N ILE A 275 12.57 -16.99 -7.29
CA ILE A 275 12.48 -18.30 -6.63
C ILE A 275 12.97 -19.40 -7.57
N GLU A 276 12.52 -19.41 -8.83
CA GLU A 276 12.93 -20.38 -9.86
C GLU A 276 14.46 -20.32 -10.09
N THR A 277 15.01 -19.12 -10.24
CA THR A 277 16.47 -18.94 -10.41
C THR A 277 17.26 -19.45 -9.20
N MET A 278 16.72 -19.29 -7.98
CA MET A 278 17.34 -19.84 -6.78
C MET A 278 17.29 -21.37 -6.75
N GLU A 279 16.17 -21.98 -7.14
CA GLU A 279 16.01 -23.44 -7.21
C GLU A 279 16.96 -24.06 -8.25
N GLU A 280 17.12 -23.40 -9.41
CA GLU A 280 18.08 -23.78 -10.47
C GLU A 280 19.52 -23.74 -9.95
N GLN A 281 19.93 -22.66 -9.27
CA GLN A 281 21.29 -22.53 -8.69
C GLN A 281 21.62 -23.64 -7.67
N LEU A 282 20.60 -24.27 -7.10
CA LEU A 282 20.74 -25.32 -6.09
C LEU A 282 20.61 -26.73 -6.66
N GLY A 283 20.34 -26.88 -7.96
CA GLY A 283 20.12 -28.17 -8.60
C GLY A 283 18.91 -28.93 -8.04
N GLN A 284 17.90 -28.22 -7.54
CA GLN A 284 16.65 -28.80 -7.00
C GLN A 284 15.52 -28.85 -8.05
N GLU A 285 15.85 -28.94 -9.33
CA GLU A 285 14.87 -29.12 -10.40
C GLU A 285 14.08 -30.43 -10.19
N GLY A 286 12.74 -30.35 -10.06
CA GLY A 286 11.85 -31.51 -10.10
C GLY A 286 11.21 -31.98 -8.79
N GLN A 287 11.04 -31.13 -7.77
CA GLN A 287 10.07 -31.43 -6.70
C GLN A 287 8.64 -31.41 -7.27
N GLU A 288 7.74 -32.30 -6.79
CA GLU A 288 6.35 -32.41 -7.30
C GLU A 288 5.53 -31.11 -7.19
N LEU A 289 5.96 -30.16 -6.34
CA LEU A 289 5.50 -28.77 -6.27
C LEU A 289 6.74 -27.88 -6.04
N SER A 290 7.01 -26.93 -6.95
CA SER A 290 8.08 -25.94 -6.74
C SER A 290 7.66 -24.90 -5.69
N PHE A 291 8.62 -24.19 -5.07
CA PHE A 291 8.29 -23.06 -4.19
C PHE A 291 7.55 -21.96 -4.95
N ALA A 292 7.81 -21.82 -6.25
CA ALA A 292 7.08 -20.95 -7.15
C ALA A 292 5.59 -21.33 -7.26
N ASP A 293 5.27 -22.62 -7.38
CA ASP A 293 3.89 -23.11 -7.41
C ASP A 293 3.19 -22.92 -6.05
N LEU A 294 3.91 -23.12 -4.94
CA LEU A 294 3.39 -22.85 -3.60
C LEU A 294 3.09 -21.36 -3.39
N PHE A 295 3.93 -20.48 -3.94
CA PHE A 295 3.68 -19.04 -3.92
C PHE A 295 2.44 -18.66 -4.72
N GLU A 296 2.30 -19.15 -5.95
CA GLU A 296 1.10 -18.87 -6.76
C GLU A 296 -0.18 -19.34 -6.07
N ASN A 297 -0.17 -20.53 -5.48
CA ASN A 297 -1.31 -21.05 -4.71
C ASN A 297 -1.60 -20.25 -3.42
N SER A 298 -0.63 -19.50 -2.91
CA SER A 298 -0.80 -18.64 -1.73
C SER A 298 -1.41 -17.27 -2.04
N LEU A 299 -1.47 -16.88 -3.32
CA LEU A 299 -2.09 -15.62 -3.74
C LEU A 299 -3.62 -15.74 -3.64
N VAL A 300 -4.18 -15.31 -2.51
CA VAL A 300 -5.63 -15.24 -2.34
C VAL A 300 -6.18 -14.18 -3.30
N ILE A 301 -7.17 -14.56 -4.11
CA ILE A 301 -7.96 -13.65 -4.95
C ILE A 301 -9.36 -13.61 -4.34
N LEU A 302 -9.81 -12.43 -3.91
CA LEU A 302 -11.17 -12.25 -3.41
C LEU A 302 -12.07 -11.74 -4.52
N ASN A 303 -13.24 -12.38 -4.68
CA ASN A 303 -14.28 -11.90 -5.58
C ASN A 303 -15.47 -11.31 -4.81
N THR A 304 -16.12 -10.32 -5.40
CA THR A 304 -17.36 -9.79 -4.85
C THR A 304 -18.44 -10.87 -4.89
N GLY A 305 -19.12 -11.10 -3.76
CA GLY A 305 -20.15 -12.13 -3.63
C GLY A 305 -19.68 -13.44 -3.00
N GLU A 306 -18.40 -13.55 -2.65
CA GLU A 306 -17.81 -14.74 -2.05
C GLU A 306 -17.98 -14.76 -0.52
N VAL A 307 -18.10 -15.95 0.07
CA VAL A 307 -18.03 -16.14 1.52
C VAL A 307 -16.65 -16.68 1.86
N VAL A 308 -15.90 -15.95 2.68
CA VAL A 308 -14.54 -16.30 3.09
C VAL A 308 -14.42 -16.32 4.61
N THR A 309 -13.46 -17.09 5.11
CA THR A 309 -13.14 -17.10 6.56
C THR A 309 -11.94 -16.21 6.80
N GLY A 310 -12.06 -15.29 7.76
CA GLY A 310 -10.96 -14.41 8.15
C GLY A 310 -10.76 -14.38 9.66
N THR A 311 -9.66 -13.76 10.09
CA THR A 311 -9.29 -13.63 11.50
C THR A 311 -9.39 -12.17 11.94
N VAL A 312 -10.04 -11.88 13.06
CA VAL A 312 -10.19 -10.52 13.58
C VAL A 312 -8.84 -9.99 14.05
N ILE A 313 -8.33 -8.95 13.40
CA ILE A 313 -7.02 -8.33 13.70
C ILE A 313 -7.13 -7.03 14.48
N ARG A 314 -8.26 -6.32 14.37
CA ARG A 314 -8.50 -5.07 15.10
C ARG A 314 -9.98 -4.82 15.30
N VAL A 315 -10.36 -4.34 16.48
CA VAL A 315 -11.75 -3.95 16.80
C VAL A 315 -11.78 -2.53 17.34
N THR A 316 -12.55 -1.65 16.72
CA THR A 316 -12.82 -0.28 17.18
C THR A 316 -14.25 -0.20 17.75
N GLU A 317 -14.71 1.00 18.13
CA GLU A 317 -16.09 1.17 18.63
C GLU A 317 -17.14 1.04 17.53
N THR A 318 -16.75 1.20 16.26
CA THR A 318 -17.68 1.26 15.12
C THR A 318 -17.37 0.23 14.04
N GLU A 319 -16.17 -0.36 14.05
CA GLU A 319 -15.63 -1.17 12.96
C GLU A 319 -14.84 -2.38 13.47
N VAL A 320 -14.87 -3.46 12.70
CA VAL A 320 -14.04 -4.66 12.87
C VAL A 320 -13.17 -4.83 11.64
N PHE A 321 -11.87 -5.05 11.85
CA PHE A 321 -10.91 -5.36 10.81
C PHE A 321 -10.58 -6.85 10.87
N VAL A 322 -10.59 -7.48 9.70
CA VAL A 322 -10.48 -8.92 9.53
C VAL A 322 -9.41 -9.21 8.49
N ASP A 323 -8.40 -9.98 8.86
CA ASP A 323 -7.42 -10.52 7.93
C ASP A 323 -8.06 -11.70 7.16
N LEU A 324 -8.12 -11.55 5.85
CA LEU A 324 -8.69 -12.54 4.92
C LEU A 324 -7.60 -13.40 4.25
N GLY A 325 -6.32 -13.21 4.60
CA GLY A 325 -5.20 -13.69 3.81
C GLY A 325 -5.09 -13.01 2.44
N PHE A 326 -5.84 -11.93 2.23
CA PHE A 326 -5.85 -11.13 1.01
C PHE A 326 -4.97 -9.89 1.16
N LYS A 327 -4.59 -9.25 0.05
CA LYS A 327 -3.71 -8.07 0.00
C LYS A 327 -4.24 -6.81 0.72
N SER A 328 -5.46 -6.84 1.26
CA SER A 328 -6.13 -5.77 2.00
C SER A 328 -6.94 -6.34 3.16
N ASP A 329 -7.01 -5.57 4.24
CA ASP A 329 -7.86 -5.86 5.38
C ASP A 329 -9.34 -5.79 5.00
N GLY A 330 -10.11 -6.74 5.52
CA GLY A 330 -11.56 -6.71 5.50
C GLY A 330 -12.12 -5.80 6.58
N LEU A 331 -13.05 -4.93 6.23
CA LEU A 331 -13.75 -4.03 7.15
C LEU A 331 -15.22 -4.46 7.28
N ILE A 332 -15.65 -4.74 8.51
CA ILE A 332 -17.05 -4.89 8.86
C ILE A 332 -17.49 -3.66 9.67
N ARG A 333 -18.46 -2.92 9.15
CA ARG A 333 -19.11 -1.82 9.89
C ARG A 333 -20.09 -2.40 10.89
N ALA A 334 -20.35 -1.72 12.01
CA ALA A 334 -21.26 -2.20 13.06
C ALA A 334 -22.62 -2.70 12.52
N GLY A 335 -23.23 -1.98 11.56
CA GLY A 335 -24.51 -2.37 10.93
C GLY A 335 -24.46 -3.61 10.02
N GLU A 336 -23.27 -4.07 9.65
CA GLU A 336 -23.05 -5.29 8.86
C GLU A 336 -22.58 -6.48 9.72
N LEU A 337 -22.42 -6.26 11.03
CA LEU A 337 -21.94 -7.26 11.99
C LEU A 337 -23.06 -8.11 12.57
N THR A 338 -24.21 -7.49 12.87
CA THR A 338 -25.39 -8.12 13.49
C THR A 338 -26.67 -7.36 13.15
N ASP A 339 -27.82 -8.01 13.32
CA ASP A 339 -29.15 -7.39 13.16
C ASP A 339 -29.57 -6.52 14.34
N ASP A 340 -28.88 -6.61 15.48
CA ASP A 340 -29.20 -5.83 16.67
C ASP A 340 -28.42 -4.49 16.69
N PRO A 341 -29.10 -3.34 16.53
CA PRO A 341 -28.45 -2.03 16.50
C PRO A 341 -27.89 -1.58 17.86
N ALA A 342 -28.18 -2.28 18.97
CA ALA A 342 -27.67 -1.96 20.29
C ALA A 342 -26.31 -2.61 20.61
N ILE A 343 -25.88 -3.59 19.81
CA ILE A 343 -24.64 -4.34 20.06
C ILE A 343 -23.45 -3.60 19.45
N ARG A 344 -22.44 -3.31 20.29
CA ARG A 344 -21.19 -2.72 19.84
C ARG A 344 -20.24 -3.80 19.33
N PRO A 345 -19.41 -3.53 18.31
CA PRO A 345 -18.42 -4.47 17.79
C PRO A 345 -17.52 -5.12 18.85
N LYS A 346 -17.05 -4.36 19.84
CA LYS A 346 -16.22 -4.86 20.96
C LYS A 346 -16.89 -5.90 21.84
N ASP A 347 -18.21 -5.88 21.90
CA ASP A 347 -18.99 -6.81 22.73
C ASP A 347 -19.31 -8.11 21.94
N PHE A 348 -19.04 -8.14 20.63
CA PHE A 348 -19.46 -9.22 19.72
C PHE A 348 -18.29 -10.06 19.17
N VAL A 349 -17.12 -9.46 18.99
CA VAL A 349 -15.92 -10.16 18.49
C VAL A 349 -14.68 -9.73 19.25
N GLN A 350 -13.76 -10.66 19.46
CA GLN A 350 -12.46 -10.42 20.09
C GLN A 350 -11.32 -10.53 19.08
N LEU A 351 -10.18 -9.93 19.43
CA LEU A 351 -8.94 -10.07 18.67
C LEU A 351 -8.55 -11.55 18.59
N GLY A 352 -8.32 -12.05 17.37
CA GLY A 352 -7.96 -13.44 17.09
C GLY A 352 -9.13 -14.36 16.74
N ASP A 353 -10.37 -13.89 16.81
CA ASP A 353 -11.53 -14.71 16.45
C ASP A 353 -11.56 -15.03 14.96
N LYS A 354 -11.87 -16.29 14.61
CA LYS A 354 -12.15 -16.68 13.23
C LYS A 354 -13.62 -16.47 12.91
N ILE A 355 -13.90 -15.69 11.87
CA ILE A 355 -15.27 -15.37 11.45
C ILE A 355 -15.44 -15.60 9.95
N GLU A 356 -16.60 -16.13 9.56
CA GLU A 356 -17.03 -16.18 8.17
C GLU A 356 -17.73 -14.89 7.78
N VAL A 357 -17.36 -14.36 6.63
CA VAL A 357 -17.76 -13.04 6.17
C VAL A 357 -18.05 -13.06 4.68
N PHE A 358 -19.07 -12.31 4.27
CA PHE A 358 -19.46 -12.16 2.88
C PHE A 358 -18.78 -10.93 2.30
N VAL A 359 -18.09 -11.08 1.17
CA VAL A 359 -17.44 -9.99 0.45
C VAL A 359 -18.50 -9.17 -0.27
N ILE A 360 -18.89 -8.03 0.30
CA ILE A 360 -19.84 -7.09 -0.35
C ILE A 360 -19.19 -6.41 -1.54
N ARG A 361 -17.94 -5.95 -1.37
CA ARG A 361 -17.08 -5.51 -2.48
C ARG A 361 -15.62 -5.52 -2.04
N VAL A 362 -14.75 -5.74 -3.02
CA VAL A 362 -13.30 -5.80 -2.82
C VAL A 362 -12.68 -4.40 -2.62
N ASP A 363 -13.39 -3.34 -2.99
CA ASP A 363 -12.97 -1.95 -2.76
C ASP A 363 -14.12 -1.05 -2.31
N ASP A 364 -14.08 -0.59 -1.06
CA ASP A 364 -15.09 0.31 -0.53
C ASP A 364 -14.94 1.80 -0.93
N GLY A 365 -13.97 2.13 -1.78
CA GLY A 365 -13.59 3.50 -2.08
C GLY A 365 -12.70 4.14 -1.00
N GLU A 366 -12.57 3.49 0.18
CA GLU A 366 -11.63 3.79 1.26
C GLU A 366 -10.52 2.73 1.38
N GLY A 367 -10.49 1.73 0.48
CA GLY A 367 -9.39 0.78 0.31
C GLY A 367 -9.48 -0.46 1.18
N ASN A 368 -10.62 -0.65 1.85
CA ASN A 368 -10.92 -1.86 2.60
C ASN A 368 -11.81 -2.79 1.77
N VAL A 369 -11.69 -4.09 2.01
CA VAL A 369 -12.67 -5.07 1.51
C VAL A 369 -13.91 -4.94 2.39
N LEU A 370 -15.03 -4.48 1.85
CA LEU A 370 -16.25 -4.33 2.63
C LEU A 370 -16.86 -5.71 2.87
N LEU A 371 -16.99 -6.06 4.14
CA LEU A 371 -17.46 -7.35 4.59
C LEU A 371 -18.79 -7.24 5.32
N SER A 372 -19.58 -8.32 5.25
CA SER A 372 -20.80 -8.47 6.04
C SER A 372 -20.88 -9.85 6.66
N LYS A 373 -20.98 -9.89 7.98
CA LYS A 373 -21.28 -11.13 8.71
C LYS A 373 -22.79 -11.41 8.69
N LYS A 374 -23.60 -10.36 8.79
CA LYS A 374 -25.06 -10.43 8.69
C LYS A 374 -25.54 -11.14 7.42
N LYS A 375 -24.91 -10.87 6.27
CA LYS A 375 -25.24 -11.58 5.01
C LYS A 375 -24.90 -13.06 5.06
N VAL A 376 -23.82 -13.46 5.73
CA VAL A 376 -23.49 -14.89 5.93
C VAL A 376 -24.54 -15.56 6.80
N ASP A 377 -24.91 -14.92 7.91
CA ASP A 377 -25.90 -15.45 8.83
C ASP A 377 -27.28 -15.59 8.16
N ALA A 378 -27.66 -14.63 7.30
CA ALA A 378 -28.86 -14.71 6.48
C ALA A 378 -28.81 -15.86 5.45
N ILE A 379 -27.66 -16.07 4.78
CA ILE A 379 -27.48 -17.18 3.82
C ILE A 379 -27.54 -18.54 4.53
N LYS A 380 -26.98 -18.66 5.74
CA LYS A 380 -27.03 -19.89 6.54
C LYS A 380 -28.43 -20.16 7.08
N GLY A 381 -29.12 -19.14 7.57
CA GLY A 381 -30.51 -19.24 8.02
C GLY A 381 -31.50 -19.66 6.93
N TRP A 382 -31.17 -19.48 5.64
CA TRP A 382 -31.96 -19.96 4.51
C TRP A 382 -31.63 -21.39 4.07
N LYS A 383 -30.48 -21.95 4.49
CA LYS A 383 -30.10 -23.35 4.22
C LYS A 383 -30.61 -24.31 5.29
N ASP A 384 -30.94 -23.79 6.48
CA ASP A 384 -31.48 -24.55 7.62
C ASP A 384 -33.02 -24.55 7.68
N VAL A 385 -33.69 -24.08 6.61
CA VAL A 385 -35.15 -24.15 6.37
C VAL A 385 -35.38 -24.98 5.11
#